data_AF-A0A1S3H135-F1
#
_entry.id   AF-A0A1S3H135-F1
#
_cell.length_a   1.000
_cell.length_b   1.000
_cell.length_c   1.000
_cell.angle_alpha   90.00
_cell.angle_beta   90.00
_cell.angle_gamma   90.00
#
_symmetry.space_group_name_H-M   'P 1'
#
loop_
_entity.id
_entity.type
_entity.pdbx_description
1 polymer ?
#
loop_
_entity_poly.entity_id
_entity_poly.type
_entity_poly.pdbx_seq_one_letter_code
_entity_poly.pdbx_strand_id
1 'polypeptide(L)'
;MADQAHAAVVKSAATFDHSQLKHTETEEKNPLPTKEDVKEEKKRQSLLDEVANFQSENLSPTQTKERVVLPDSITLKQAKQHQTFIQSVEGHSKNNLRHAETLEKNSLPDPTSIEAEKKEVELRQGIESFNRESMHHTETEVKNPLPDPDAIATEKRESELRSGIEQFSKDTLSHTDTVEKNPLPDKDTLKSEKQHQGLIDEVEHFSKQGLHHTDANVKNPLPDAEAIQKEKVERQRLSSIETFDKSNLQHAETAEKNPLPDQKTIEAEKAAS
;
A
#
# COMPACT_ATOMS: atom_id res chain seq x y z
N MET A 1 38.28 -34.05 -34.75
CA MET A 1 37.00 -34.76 -35.02
C MET A 1 35.86 -33.81 -35.39
N ALA A 2 35.73 -32.62 -34.80
CA ALA A 2 34.67 -31.65 -35.15
C ALA A 2 34.73 -31.15 -36.61
N ASP A 3 35.93 -30.94 -37.16
CA ASP A 3 36.13 -30.38 -38.50
C ASP A 3 35.70 -31.34 -39.63
N GLN A 4 35.84 -32.65 -39.39
CA GLN A 4 35.43 -33.69 -40.34
C GLN A 4 33.90 -33.88 -40.36
N ALA A 5 33.24 -33.65 -39.23
CA ALA A 5 31.78 -33.65 -39.14
C ALA A 5 31.18 -32.44 -39.86
N HIS A 6 31.79 -31.26 -39.70
CA HIS A 6 31.33 -30.05 -40.39
C HIS A 6 31.49 -30.16 -41.91
N ALA A 7 32.65 -30.66 -42.37
CA ALA A 7 32.89 -30.91 -43.79
C ALA A 7 31.93 -31.95 -44.39
N ALA A 8 31.54 -32.98 -43.62
CA ALA A 8 30.58 -33.99 -44.05
C ALA A 8 29.16 -33.41 -44.23
N VAL A 9 28.72 -32.54 -43.31
CA VAL A 9 27.41 -31.88 -43.39
C VAL A 9 27.35 -30.88 -44.55
N VAL A 10 28.43 -30.14 -44.79
CA VAL A 10 28.50 -29.21 -45.93
C VAL A 10 28.47 -29.97 -47.26
N LYS A 11 29.18 -31.10 -47.35
CA LYS A 11 29.19 -31.93 -48.55
C LYS A 11 27.84 -32.61 -48.80
N SER A 12 27.14 -33.05 -47.76
CA SER A 12 25.81 -33.65 -47.90
C SER A 12 24.73 -32.62 -48.25
N ALA A 13 24.82 -31.38 -47.75
CA ALA A 13 23.94 -30.29 -48.15
C ALA A 13 24.17 -29.88 -49.62
N ALA A 14 25.42 -29.90 -50.10
CA ALA A 14 25.76 -29.56 -51.48
C ALA A 14 25.30 -30.59 -52.52
N THR A 15 25.16 -31.87 -52.13
CA THR A 15 24.68 -32.95 -53.02
C THR A 15 23.24 -33.35 -52.74
N PHE A 16 22.49 -32.53 -52.00
CA PHE A 16 21.12 -32.84 -51.64
C PHE A 16 20.19 -32.81 -52.86
N ASP A 17 19.51 -33.92 -53.10
CA ASP A 17 18.61 -34.11 -54.23
C ASP A 17 17.27 -33.42 -53.96
N HIS A 18 17.02 -32.32 -54.67
CA HIS A 18 15.84 -31.49 -54.50
C HIS A 18 14.56 -32.20 -54.97
N SER A 19 14.65 -33.31 -55.71
CA SER A 19 13.50 -34.13 -56.08
C SER A 19 12.90 -34.92 -54.91
N GLN A 20 13.62 -35.00 -53.78
CA GLN A 20 13.13 -35.58 -52.52
C GLN A 20 12.32 -34.59 -51.68
N LEU A 21 12.29 -33.31 -52.06
CA LEU A 21 11.43 -32.32 -51.42
C LEU A 21 9.99 -32.53 -51.90
N LYS A 22 9.07 -32.74 -50.96
CA LYS A 22 7.64 -32.82 -51.28
C LYS A 22 7.17 -31.47 -51.81
N HIS A 23 6.56 -31.47 -52.99
CA HIS A 23 5.90 -30.28 -53.52
C HIS A 23 4.80 -29.85 -52.55
N THR A 24 4.90 -28.62 -52.05
CA THR A 24 3.89 -28.05 -51.14
C THR A 24 3.24 -26.87 -51.86
N GLU A 25 1.96 -27.02 -52.19
CA GLU A 25 1.15 -25.96 -52.79
C GLU A 25 0.65 -25.05 -51.65
N THR A 26 1.04 -23.78 -51.69
CA THR A 26 0.61 -22.79 -50.69
C THR A 26 -0.73 -22.21 -51.09
N GLU A 27 -1.83 -22.64 -50.45
CA GLU A 27 -3.12 -21.96 -50.57
C GLU A 27 -3.16 -20.73 -49.65
N GLU A 28 -3.20 -19.54 -50.24
CA GLU A 28 -3.49 -18.30 -49.52
C GLU A 28 -4.98 -18.28 -49.13
N LYS A 29 -5.28 -18.57 -47.86
CA LYS A 29 -6.62 -18.40 -47.32
C LYS A 29 -6.85 -16.91 -47.06
N ASN A 30 -7.62 -16.25 -47.92
CA ASN A 30 -8.27 -14.97 -47.61
C ASN A 30 -9.64 -15.27 -46.98
N PRO A 31 -9.74 -15.41 -45.64
CA PRO A 31 -11.04 -15.63 -45.02
C PRO A 31 -11.92 -14.42 -45.31
N LEU A 32 -13.12 -14.69 -45.82
CA LEU A 32 -14.14 -13.67 -45.97
C LEU A 32 -14.51 -13.14 -44.57
N PRO A 33 -14.84 -11.84 -44.44
CA PRO A 33 -15.31 -11.28 -43.18
C PRO A 33 -16.43 -12.13 -42.59
N THR A 34 -16.33 -12.44 -41.30
CA THR A 34 -17.34 -13.21 -40.58
C THR A 34 -18.61 -12.37 -40.39
N LYS A 35 -19.72 -13.02 -40.02
CA LYS A 35 -20.97 -12.31 -39.71
C LYS A 35 -20.82 -11.37 -38.52
N GLU A 36 -19.95 -11.70 -37.58
CA GLU A 36 -19.61 -10.88 -36.42
C GLU A 36 -18.83 -9.63 -36.86
N ASP A 37 -17.83 -9.76 -37.73
CA ASP A 37 -17.06 -8.61 -38.26
C ASP A 37 -17.98 -7.58 -38.94
N VAL A 38 -18.94 -8.07 -39.74
CA VAL A 38 -19.92 -7.20 -40.42
C VAL A 38 -20.88 -6.53 -39.42
N LYS A 39 -21.26 -7.21 -38.34
CA LYS A 39 -22.12 -6.63 -37.29
C LYS A 39 -21.39 -5.55 -36.49
N GLU A 40 -20.14 -5.81 -36.11
CA GLU A 40 -19.32 -4.83 -35.39
C GLU A 40 -19.06 -3.59 -36.25
N GLU A 41 -18.73 -3.79 -37.53
CA GLU A 41 -18.53 -2.70 -38.46
C GLU A 41 -19.79 -1.86 -38.66
N LYS A 42 -20.96 -2.51 -38.75
CA LYS A 42 -22.25 -1.81 -38.84
C LYS A 42 -22.58 -1.02 -37.57
N LYS A 43 -22.25 -1.56 -36.39
CA LYS A 43 -22.41 -0.85 -35.11
C LYS A 43 -21.50 0.37 -35.04
N ARG A 44 -20.23 0.22 -35.45
CA ARG A 44 -19.25 1.31 -35.52
C ARG A 44 -19.74 2.43 -36.44
N GLN A 45 -20.22 2.07 -37.63
CA GLN A 45 -20.75 3.04 -38.58
C GLN A 45 -21.98 3.76 -38.03
N SER A 46 -22.90 3.05 -37.39
CA SER A 46 -24.08 3.66 -36.75
C SER A 46 -23.72 4.69 -35.68
N LEU A 47 -22.70 4.42 -34.85
CA LEU A 47 -22.25 5.36 -33.82
C LEU A 47 -21.61 6.60 -34.43
N LEU A 48 -20.84 6.44 -35.51
CA LEU A 48 -20.27 7.58 -36.23
C LEU A 48 -21.33 8.45 -36.88
N ASP A 49 -22.36 7.83 -37.47
CA ASP A 49 -23.48 8.56 -38.07
C ASP A 49 -24.30 9.30 -37.00
N GLU A 50 -24.48 8.71 -35.82
CA GLU A 50 -25.15 9.35 -34.67
C GLU A 50 -24.37 10.56 -34.15
N VAL A 51 -23.05 10.43 -34.00
CA VAL A 51 -22.18 11.53 -33.58
C VAL A 51 -22.10 12.62 -34.65
N ALA A 52 -22.01 12.25 -35.94
CA ALA A 52 -21.96 13.21 -37.04
C ALA A 52 -23.24 14.05 -37.16
N ASN A 53 -24.39 13.45 -36.83
CA ASN A 53 -25.70 14.12 -36.85
C ASN A 53 -26.13 14.66 -35.47
N PHE A 54 -25.21 14.68 -34.50
CA PHE A 54 -25.49 15.10 -33.13
C PHE A 54 -25.97 16.56 -33.07
N GLN A 55 -27.21 16.73 -32.61
CA GLN A 55 -27.84 18.05 -32.45
C GLN A 55 -27.45 18.63 -31.08
N SER A 56 -26.35 19.39 -31.05
CA SER A 56 -25.86 20.04 -29.83
C SER A 56 -26.86 21.04 -29.22
N GLU A 57 -27.82 21.52 -30.02
CA GLU A 57 -28.91 22.41 -29.60
C GLU A 57 -29.87 21.74 -28.60
N ASN A 58 -29.91 20.40 -28.55
CA ASN A 58 -30.70 19.64 -27.58
C ASN A 58 -30.00 19.48 -26.22
N LEU A 59 -28.75 19.93 -26.07
CA LEU A 59 -28.07 19.93 -24.78
C LEU A 59 -28.65 21.04 -23.90
N SER A 60 -29.05 20.69 -22.68
CA SER A 60 -29.52 21.68 -21.72
C SER A 60 -28.36 22.60 -21.28
N PRO A 61 -28.53 23.93 -21.33
CA PRO A 61 -27.51 24.85 -20.85
C PRO A 61 -27.32 24.64 -19.34
N THR A 62 -26.12 24.27 -18.94
CA THR A 62 -25.76 24.12 -17.53
C THR A 62 -25.08 25.40 -17.04
N GLN A 63 -25.67 26.06 -16.05
CA GLN A 63 -25.09 27.26 -15.46
C GLN A 63 -24.00 26.86 -14.46
N THR A 64 -22.75 27.18 -14.78
CA THR A 64 -21.63 27.00 -13.85
C THR A 64 -21.70 28.06 -12.76
N LYS A 65 -21.85 27.63 -11.49
CA LYS A 65 -21.78 28.53 -10.32
C LYS A 65 -20.35 28.54 -9.79
N GLU A 66 -19.62 29.62 -10.05
CA GLU A 66 -18.34 29.87 -9.40
C GLU A 66 -18.55 30.11 -7.90
N ARG A 67 -17.85 29.34 -7.06
CA ARG A 67 -17.92 29.51 -5.61
C ARG A 67 -17.00 30.63 -5.18
N VAL A 68 -17.55 31.83 -5.00
CA VAL A 68 -16.87 32.91 -4.26
C VAL A 68 -16.93 32.55 -2.77
N VAL A 69 -15.88 31.93 -2.25
CA VAL A 69 -15.75 31.65 -0.82
C VAL A 69 -15.18 32.89 -0.14
N LEU A 70 -15.99 33.54 0.70
CA LEU A 70 -15.50 34.64 1.53
C LEU A 70 -14.47 34.10 2.53
N PRO A 71 -13.41 34.87 2.84
CA PRO A 71 -12.44 34.48 3.87
C PRO A 71 -13.15 34.16 5.18
N ASP A 72 -12.77 33.06 5.83
CA ASP A 72 -13.36 32.69 7.11
C ASP A 72 -12.95 33.68 8.23
N SER A 73 -13.67 33.62 9.34
CA SER A 73 -13.45 34.54 10.45
C SER A 73 -12.05 34.41 11.08
N ILE A 74 -11.41 33.24 10.93
CA ILE A 74 -10.07 32.94 11.43
C ILE A 74 -9.04 33.71 10.60
N THR A 75 -9.12 33.55 9.27
CA THR A 75 -8.25 34.23 8.30
C THR A 75 -8.35 35.74 8.44
N LEU A 76 -9.57 36.28 8.62
CA LEU A 76 -9.79 37.71 8.79
C LEU A 76 -9.20 38.26 10.10
N LYS A 77 -9.29 37.49 11.20
CA LYS A 77 -8.70 37.86 12.49
C LYS A 77 -7.18 37.85 12.42
N GLN A 78 -6.59 36.82 11.82
CA GLN A 78 -5.15 36.72 11.63
C GLN A 78 -4.62 37.85 10.74
N ALA A 79 -5.31 38.17 9.64
CA ALA A 79 -4.95 39.29 8.79
C ALA A 79 -4.98 40.63 9.54
N LYS A 80 -6.00 40.87 10.37
CA LYS A 80 -6.06 42.07 11.22
C LYS A 80 -4.93 42.11 12.25
N GLN A 81 -4.63 40.99 12.92
CA GLN A 81 -3.51 40.92 13.87
C GLN A 81 -2.18 41.23 13.19
N HIS A 82 -1.93 40.65 12.02
CA HIS A 82 -0.72 40.92 11.25
C HIS A 82 -0.62 42.39 10.83
N GLN A 83 -1.72 42.99 10.40
CA GLN A 83 -1.73 44.41 10.05
C GLN A 83 -1.45 45.31 11.26
N THR A 84 -2.03 45.01 12.42
CA THR A 84 -1.72 45.76 13.66
C THR A 84 -0.27 45.60 14.10
N PHE A 85 0.32 44.42 13.90
CA PHE A 85 1.72 44.17 14.20
C PHE A 85 2.64 44.99 13.30
N ILE A 86 2.39 45.00 11.98
CA ILE A 86 3.18 45.79 11.03
C ILE A 86 3.12 47.28 11.37
N GLN A 87 1.92 47.82 11.63
CA GLN A 87 1.77 49.23 12.01
C GLN A 87 2.51 49.58 13.31
N SER A 88 2.52 48.66 14.28
CA SER A 88 3.27 48.82 15.52
C SER A 88 4.78 48.84 15.29
N VAL A 89 5.29 47.97 14.42
CA VAL A 89 6.71 47.93 14.03
C VAL A 89 7.10 49.16 13.23
N GLU A 90 6.29 49.61 12.27
CA GLU A 90 6.52 50.82 11.48
C GLU A 90 6.58 52.08 12.35
N GLY A 91 5.73 52.16 13.39
CA GLY A 91 5.75 53.25 14.37
C GLY A 91 6.85 53.14 15.42
N HIS A 92 7.60 52.04 15.47
CA HIS A 92 8.59 51.81 16.52
C HIS A 92 9.87 52.62 16.27
N SER A 93 10.18 53.53 17.20
CA SER A 93 11.41 54.31 17.13
C SER A 93 12.65 53.43 17.35
N LYS A 94 13.58 53.45 16.40
CA LYS A 94 14.88 52.75 16.50
C LYS A 94 15.70 53.19 17.72
N ASN A 95 15.46 54.40 18.23
CA ASN A 95 16.13 54.92 19.42
C ASN A 95 15.68 54.22 20.72
N ASN A 96 14.58 53.47 20.68
CA ASN A 96 14.10 52.67 21.82
C ASN A 96 14.72 51.26 21.86
N LEU A 97 15.46 50.87 20.81
CA LEU A 97 16.17 49.60 20.78
C LEU A 97 17.41 49.69 21.66
N ARG A 98 17.54 48.76 22.61
CA ARG A 98 18.77 48.62 23.40
C ARG A 98 19.89 48.11 22.50
N HIS A 99 21.10 48.60 22.71
CA HIS A 99 22.28 48.05 22.04
C HIS A 99 22.48 46.61 22.52
N ALA A 100 22.41 45.65 21.59
CA ALA A 100 22.77 44.26 21.83
C ALA A 100 24.20 44.04 21.34
N GLU A 101 25.11 43.74 22.24
CA GLU A 101 26.47 43.30 21.91
C GLU A 101 26.41 41.80 21.59
N THR A 102 26.57 41.45 20.31
CA THR A 102 26.56 40.06 19.86
C THR A 102 27.93 39.45 20.10
N LEU A 103 28.06 38.64 21.15
CA LEU A 103 29.20 37.74 21.32
C LEU A 103 28.98 36.49 20.46
N GLU A 104 29.64 36.43 19.31
CA GLU A 104 29.72 35.21 18.50
C GLU A 104 30.47 34.15 19.30
N LYS A 105 29.75 33.12 19.76
CA LYS A 105 30.37 31.98 20.44
C LYS A 105 31.01 31.08 19.39
N ASN A 106 32.28 31.35 19.08
CA ASN A 106 33.15 30.37 18.45
C ASN A 106 33.48 29.28 19.48
N SER A 107 32.55 28.36 19.68
CA SER A 107 32.79 27.19 20.52
C SER A 107 33.89 26.35 19.89
N LEU A 108 34.95 26.10 20.64
CA LEU A 108 35.98 25.16 20.23
C LEU A 108 35.34 23.77 20.05
N PRO A 109 35.86 22.95 19.11
CA PRO A 109 35.42 21.58 18.97
C PRO A 109 35.53 20.86 20.31
N ASP A 110 34.49 20.11 20.68
CA ASP A 110 34.51 19.34 21.91
C ASP A 110 35.48 18.15 21.79
N PRO A 111 35.94 17.57 22.92
CA PRO A 111 36.90 16.47 22.91
C PRO A 111 36.45 15.25 22.09
N THR A 112 35.15 14.97 21.99
CA THR A 112 34.63 13.83 21.22
C THR A 112 34.75 14.07 19.72
N SER A 113 34.48 15.30 19.26
CA SER A 113 34.70 15.70 17.87
C SER A 113 36.17 15.60 17.46
N ILE A 114 37.08 16.00 18.34
CA ILE A 114 38.53 15.90 18.11
C ILE A 114 38.98 14.43 18.04
N GLU A 115 38.46 13.56 18.91
CA GLU A 115 38.81 12.14 18.90
C GLU A 115 38.26 11.42 17.66
N ALA A 116 37.04 11.76 17.23
CA ALA A 116 36.45 11.23 16.01
C ALA A 116 37.29 11.59 14.78
N GLU A 117 37.72 12.85 14.66
CA GLU A 117 38.54 13.28 13.54
C GLU A 117 39.93 12.62 13.54
N LYS A 118 40.53 12.41 14.72
CA LYS A 118 41.78 11.63 14.84
C LYS A 118 41.62 10.19 14.34
N LYS A 119 40.54 9.51 14.71
CA LYS A 119 40.24 8.14 14.25
C LYS A 119 40.05 8.09 12.73
N GLU A 120 39.39 9.09 12.17
CA GLU A 120 39.19 9.17 10.71
C GLU A 120 40.52 9.36 9.97
N VAL A 121 41.38 10.26 10.47
CA VAL A 121 42.71 10.50 9.89
C VAL A 121 43.58 9.24 9.96
N GLU A 122 43.56 8.53 11.08
CA GLU A 122 44.29 7.27 11.25
C GLU A 122 43.79 6.18 10.29
N LEU A 123 42.47 6.03 10.15
CA LEU A 123 41.88 5.08 9.20
C LEU A 123 42.28 5.40 7.76
N ARG A 124 42.23 6.68 7.38
CA ARG A 124 42.63 7.13 6.03
C ARG A 124 44.10 6.79 5.75
N GLN A 125 45.00 7.06 6.70
CA GLN A 125 46.42 6.71 6.57
C GLN A 125 46.64 5.19 6.51
N GLY A 126 45.91 4.42 7.31
CA GLY A 126 45.97 2.95 7.28
C GLY A 126 45.55 2.37 5.93
N ILE A 127 44.52 2.94 5.30
CA ILE A 127 44.07 2.54 3.96
C ILE A 127 45.09 2.98 2.89
N GLU A 128 45.62 4.20 2.97
CA GLU A 128 46.60 4.72 2.00
C GLU A 128 47.91 3.94 2.02
N SER A 129 48.34 3.50 3.21
CA SER A 129 49.55 2.67 3.39
C SER A 129 49.30 1.17 3.25
N PHE A 130 48.08 0.74 2.94
CA PHE A 130 47.74 -0.67 2.84
C PHE A 130 48.42 -1.34 1.63
N ASN A 131 49.35 -2.26 1.91
CA ASN A 131 50.00 -3.03 0.86
C ASN A 131 49.09 -4.16 0.36
N ARG A 132 48.52 -3.99 -0.82
CA ARG A 132 47.67 -5.00 -1.48
C ARG A 132 48.40 -6.30 -1.81
N GLU A 133 49.72 -6.28 -1.96
CA GLU A 133 50.54 -7.47 -2.20
C GLU A 133 50.63 -8.38 -0.97
N SER A 134 50.28 -7.87 0.21
CA SER A 134 50.17 -8.68 1.43
C SER A 134 48.89 -9.53 1.50
N MET A 135 47.95 -9.34 0.58
CA MET A 135 46.75 -10.17 0.50
C MET A 135 47.06 -11.53 -0.15
N HIS A 136 46.76 -12.61 0.56
CA HIS A 136 46.82 -13.95 -0.01
C HIS A 136 45.79 -14.11 -1.14
N HIS A 137 46.24 -14.55 -2.32
CA HIS A 137 45.33 -14.94 -3.39
C HIS A 137 44.47 -16.12 -2.93
N THR A 138 43.15 -16.00 -3.04
CA THR A 138 42.21 -17.09 -2.80
C THR A 138 41.61 -17.47 -4.15
N GLU A 139 41.96 -18.64 -4.65
CA GLU A 139 41.38 -19.20 -5.87
C GLU A 139 39.99 -19.76 -5.55
N THR A 140 38.96 -19.20 -6.16
CA THR A 140 37.58 -19.65 -5.97
C THR A 140 37.30 -20.86 -6.87
N GLU A 141 37.23 -22.06 -6.30
CA GLU A 141 36.77 -23.24 -7.04
C GLU A 141 35.25 -23.24 -7.18
N VAL A 142 34.77 -23.11 -8.42
CA VAL A 142 33.36 -23.31 -8.77
C VAL A 142 33.10 -24.81 -8.81
N LYS A 143 32.52 -25.36 -7.75
CA LYS A 143 32.04 -26.75 -7.77
C LYS A 143 30.85 -26.84 -8.70
N ASN A 144 31.01 -27.52 -9.83
CA ASN A 144 29.94 -27.89 -10.75
C ASN A 144 29.63 -29.37 -10.53
N PRO A 145 28.92 -29.74 -9.43
CA PRO A 145 28.64 -31.13 -9.13
C PRO A 145 27.85 -31.77 -10.26
N LEU A 146 28.18 -33.01 -10.59
CA LEU A 146 27.38 -33.80 -11.51
C LEU A 146 25.97 -34.00 -10.94
N PRO A 147 24.95 -34.13 -11.79
CA PRO A 147 23.61 -34.48 -11.34
C PRO A 147 23.65 -35.75 -10.50
N ASP A 148 22.94 -35.76 -9.38
CA ASP A 148 22.82 -36.95 -8.55
C ASP A 148 21.96 -38.03 -9.25
N PRO A 149 22.03 -39.30 -8.79
CA PRO A 149 21.24 -40.39 -9.37
C PRO A 149 19.73 -40.14 -9.36
N ASP A 150 19.21 -39.37 -8.41
CA ASP A 150 17.77 -39.09 -8.28
C ASP A 150 17.31 -38.07 -9.34
N ALA A 151 18.13 -37.06 -9.64
CA ALA A 151 17.92 -36.10 -10.71
C ALA A 151 17.88 -36.82 -12.07
N ILE A 152 18.83 -37.73 -12.32
CA ILE A 152 18.89 -38.53 -13.55
C ILE A 152 17.66 -39.45 -13.67
N ALA A 153 17.29 -40.12 -12.57
CA ALA A 153 16.11 -40.98 -12.56
C ALA A 153 14.81 -40.19 -12.80
N THR A 154 14.75 -38.95 -12.32
CA THR A 154 13.60 -38.07 -12.51
C THR A 154 13.49 -37.58 -13.94
N GLU A 155 14.58 -37.11 -14.53
CA GLU A 155 14.63 -36.73 -15.94
C GLU A 155 14.25 -37.89 -16.87
N LYS A 156 14.76 -39.10 -16.59
CA LYS A 156 14.40 -40.30 -17.35
C LYS A 156 12.91 -40.61 -17.29
N ARG A 157 12.31 -40.56 -16.10
CA ARG A 157 10.88 -40.82 -15.89
C ARG A 157 10.00 -39.79 -16.61
N GLU A 158 10.42 -38.53 -16.60
CA GLU A 158 9.71 -37.46 -17.30
C GLU A 158 9.78 -37.64 -18.83
N SER A 159 10.95 -38.01 -19.35
CA SER A 159 11.15 -38.31 -20.77
C SER A 159 10.28 -39.49 -21.23
N GLU A 160 10.21 -40.56 -20.44
CA GLU A 160 9.33 -41.71 -20.71
C GLU A 160 7.85 -41.32 -20.70
N LEU A 161 7.41 -40.50 -19.73
CA LEU A 161 6.05 -39.99 -19.65
C LEU A 161 5.68 -39.15 -20.88
N ARG A 162 6.55 -38.21 -21.26
CA ARG A 162 6.35 -37.35 -22.44
C ARG A 162 6.23 -38.19 -23.70
N SER A 163 7.13 -39.16 -23.88
CA SER A 163 7.10 -40.07 -25.04
C SER A 163 5.80 -40.90 -25.07
N GLY A 164 5.32 -41.38 -23.92
CA GLY A 164 4.07 -42.12 -23.82
C GLY A 164 2.83 -41.28 -24.18
N ILE A 165 2.82 -40.00 -23.81
CA ILE A 165 1.75 -39.05 -24.18
C ILE A 165 1.80 -38.73 -25.68
N GLU A 166 2.98 -38.48 -26.24
CA GLU A 166 3.13 -38.20 -27.68
C GLU A 166 2.67 -39.38 -28.56
N GLN A 167 2.91 -40.61 -28.11
CA GLN A 167 2.51 -41.82 -28.81
C GLN A 167 1.08 -42.28 -28.50
N PHE A 168 0.37 -41.57 -27.62
CA PHE A 168 -0.97 -41.95 -27.21
C PHE A 168 -1.97 -41.75 -28.35
N SER A 169 -2.56 -42.86 -28.83
CA SER A 169 -3.63 -42.82 -29.82
C SER A 169 -5.00 -42.67 -29.16
N LYS A 170 -5.68 -41.57 -29.49
CA LYS A 170 -7.05 -41.30 -29.03
C LYS A 170 -8.07 -42.34 -29.50
N ASP A 171 -7.76 -43.07 -30.58
CA ASP A 171 -8.63 -44.11 -31.14
C ASP A 171 -8.71 -45.35 -30.24
N THR A 172 -7.81 -45.48 -29.26
CA THR A 172 -7.84 -46.54 -28.25
C THR A 172 -8.79 -46.25 -27.09
N LEU A 173 -9.34 -45.05 -27.00
CA LEU A 173 -10.30 -44.69 -25.95
C LEU A 173 -11.66 -45.36 -26.22
N SER A 174 -12.18 -46.07 -25.23
CA SER A 174 -13.53 -46.64 -25.29
C SER A 174 -14.57 -45.52 -25.42
N HIS A 175 -15.44 -45.60 -26.42
CA HIS A 175 -16.54 -44.67 -26.57
C HIS A 175 -17.53 -44.85 -25.42
N THR A 176 -17.93 -43.76 -24.78
CA THR A 176 -18.94 -43.74 -23.73
C THR A 176 -19.99 -42.72 -24.11
N ASP A 177 -21.22 -43.17 -24.32
CA ASP A 177 -22.34 -42.28 -24.60
C ASP A 177 -22.75 -41.56 -23.31
N THR A 178 -22.50 -40.25 -23.26
CA THR A 178 -22.97 -39.39 -22.18
C THR A 178 -24.45 -39.07 -22.38
N VAL A 179 -25.33 -39.68 -21.59
CA VAL A 179 -26.76 -39.29 -21.53
C VAL A 179 -26.91 -38.18 -20.49
N GLU A 180 -27.05 -36.94 -20.94
CA GLU A 180 -27.44 -35.82 -20.07
C GLU A 180 -28.88 -36.04 -19.58
N LYS A 181 -29.03 -36.34 -18.29
CA LYS A 181 -30.34 -36.39 -17.65
C LYS A 181 -30.72 -34.97 -17.26
N ASN A 182 -31.50 -34.29 -18.10
CA ASN A 182 -32.31 -33.14 -17.70
C ASN A 182 -33.73 -33.62 -17.37
N PRO A 183 -33.98 -34.27 -16.21
CA PRO A 183 -35.33 -34.56 -15.79
C PRO A 183 -36.08 -33.25 -15.58
N LEU A 184 -37.31 -33.18 -16.10
CA LEU A 184 -38.19 -32.05 -15.82
C LEU A 184 -38.42 -31.94 -14.30
N PRO A 185 -38.66 -30.71 -13.78
CA PRO A 185 -39.03 -30.52 -12.39
C PRO A 185 -40.21 -31.41 -12.03
N ASP A 186 -40.11 -32.09 -10.89
CA ASP A 186 -41.20 -32.95 -10.43
C ASP A 186 -42.39 -32.12 -9.89
N LYS A 187 -43.49 -32.82 -9.63
CA LYS A 187 -44.75 -32.20 -9.20
C LYS A 187 -44.64 -31.50 -7.85
N ASP A 188 -43.69 -31.90 -7.01
CA ASP A 188 -43.51 -31.34 -5.67
C ASP A 188 -42.61 -30.10 -5.71
N THR A 189 -41.60 -30.10 -6.58
CA THR A 189 -40.78 -28.93 -6.91
C THR A 189 -41.65 -27.78 -7.44
N LEU A 190 -42.54 -28.06 -8.39
CA LEU A 190 -43.46 -27.07 -8.93
C LEU A 190 -44.46 -26.53 -7.90
N LYS A 191 -44.93 -27.37 -6.97
CA LYS A 191 -45.81 -26.92 -5.88
C LYS A 191 -45.06 -26.00 -4.91
N SER A 192 -43.85 -26.38 -4.53
CA SER A 192 -43.00 -25.60 -3.63
C SER A 192 -42.70 -24.22 -4.23
N GLU A 193 -42.33 -24.19 -5.51
CA GLU A 193 -42.08 -22.94 -6.22
C GLU A 193 -43.33 -22.06 -6.33
N LYS A 194 -44.49 -22.65 -6.63
CA LYS A 194 -45.77 -21.92 -6.64
C LYS A 194 -46.15 -21.38 -5.27
N GLN A 195 -45.88 -22.13 -4.20
CA GLN A 195 -46.12 -21.67 -2.83
C GLN A 195 -45.19 -20.50 -2.47
N HIS A 196 -43.91 -20.60 -2.82
CA HIS A 196 -42.93 -19.54 -2.59
C HIS A 196 -43.29 -18.26 -3.34
N GLN A 197 -43.71 -18.38 -4.61
CA GLN A 197 -44.17 -17.23 -5.38
C GLN A 197 -45.39 -16.56 -4.72
N GLY A 198 -46.34 -17.35 -4.22
CA GLY A 198 -47.50 -16.80 -3.51
C GLY A 198 -47.13 -16.02 -2.25
N LEU A 199 -46.11 -16.46 -1.49
CA LEU A 199 -45.61 -15.73 -0.33
C LEU A 199 -44.92 -14.41 -0.73
N ILE A 200 -44.16 -14.42 -1.83
CA ILE A 200 -43.54 -13.20 -2.37
C ILE A 200 -44.63 -12.20 -2.75
N ASP A 201 -45.64 -12.65 -3.50
CA ASP A 201 -46.73 -11.78 -3.96
C ASP A 201 -47.51 -11.17 -2.77
N GLU A 202 -47.74 -11.95 -1.71
CA GLU A 202 -48.40 -11.49 -0.47
C GLU A 202 -47.56 -10.41 0.25
N VAL A 203 -46.25 -10.60 0.32
CA VAL A 203 -45.33 -9.62 0.92
C VAL A 203 -45.22 -8.35 0.06
N GLU A 204 -45.16 -8.49 -1.27
CA GLU A 204 -45.10 -7.36 -2.20
C GLU A 204 -46.34 -6.46 -2.08
N HIS A 205 -47.52 -7.05 -1.91
CA HIS A 205 -48.79 -6.35 -1.78
C HIS A 205 -49.20 -6.10 -0.31
N PHE A 206 -48.28 -6.30 0.64
CA PHE A 206 -48.58 -6.16 2.06
C PHE A 206 -48.96 -4.72 2.43
N SER A 207 -50.19 -4.53 2.90
CA SER A 207 -50.67 -3.23 3.37
C SER A 207 -50.29 -2.99 4.84
N LYS A 208 -49.46 -1.96 5.08
CA LYS A 208 -49.11 -1.50 6.43
C LYS A 208 -50.28 -0.89 7.20
N GLN A 209 -51.43 -0.65 6.57
CA GLN A 209 -52.61 -0.03 7.21
C GLN A 209 -53.22 -0.92 8.30
N GLY A 210 -53.00 -2.24 8.25
CA GLY A 210 -53.45 -3.18 9.27
C GLY A 210 -52.48 -3.37 10.44
N LEU A 211 -51.31 -2.74 10.42
CA LEU A 211 -50.35 -2.83 11.53
C LEU A 211 -50.80 -1.93 12.68
N HIS A 212 -50.91 -2.51 13.88
CA HIS A 212 -51.14 -1.73 15.09
C HIS A 212 -49.93 -0.83 15.36
N HIS A 213 -50.19 0.45 15.59
CA HIS A 213 -49.16 1.37 16.05
C HIS A 213 -48.67 0.97 17.45
N THR A 214 -47.35 0.86 17.62
CA THR A 214 -46.71 0.65 18.93
C THR A 214 -45.76 1.81 19.17
N ASP A 215 -46.01 2.58 20.22
CA ASP A 215 -45.08 3.61 20.68
C ASP A 215 -43.87 2.96 21.36
N ALA A 216 -42.69 3.09 20.75
CA ALA A 216 -41.44 2.62 21.34
C ALA A 216 -40.99 3.58 22.46
N ASN A 217 -41.27 3.21 23.71
CA ASN A 217 -40.80 3.96 24.88
C ASN A 217 -39.32 3.63 25.19
N VAL A 218 -38.39 4.36 24.56
CA VAL A 218 -36.97 4.32 24.93
C VAL A 218 -36.79 5.08 26.24
N LYS A 219 -36.63 4.36 27.35
CA LYS A 219 -36.28 4.97 28.64
C LYS A 219 -34.82 5.43 28.60
N ASN A 220 -34.59 6.70 28.30
CA ASN A 220 -33.35 7.40 28.62
C ASN A 220 -33.49 8.03 30.01
N PRO A 221 -33.08 7.35 31.10
CA PRO A 221 -33.13 7.96 32.42
C PRO A 221 -32.23 9.18 32.46
N LEU A 222 -32.77 10.31 32.94
CA LEU A 222 -31.98 11.50 33.20
C LEU A 222 -30.99 11.22 34.35
N PRO A 223 -29.80 11.86 34.36
CA PRO A 223 -28.89 11.78 35.48
C PRO A 223 -29.59 12.16 36.79
N ASP A 224 -29.35 11.42 37.86
CA ASP A 224 -29.91 11.74 39.17
C ASP A 224 -29.23 12.97 39.81
N ALA A 225 -29.83 13.47 40.88
CA ALA A 225 -29.32 14.65 41.58
C ALA A 225 -27.91 14.43 42.16
N GLU A 226 -27.55 13.19 42.50
CA GLU A 226 -26.23 12.85 43.05
C GLU A 226 -25.14 12.95 41.96
N ALA A 227 -25.41 12.41 40.76
CA ALA A 227 -24.54 12.49 39.60
C ALA A 227 -24.28 13.95 39.20
N ILE A 228 -25.34 14.78 39.18
CA ILE A 228 -25.24 16.21 38.87
C ILE A 228 -24.39 16.93 39.94
N GLN A 229 -24.59 16.61 41.23
CA GLN A 229 -23.81 17.22 42.30
C GLN A 229 -22.33 16.82 42.25
N LYS A 230 -22.02 15.54 41.99
CA LYS A 230 -20.65 15.07 41.82
C LYS A 230 -19.95 15.78 40.67
N GLU A 231 -20.61 15.92 39.52
CA GLU A 231 -20.05 16.65 38.38
C GLU A 231 -19.81 18.12 38.71
N LYS A 232 -20.73 18.78 39.43
CA LYS A 232 -20.59 20.17 39.83
C LYS A 232 -19.40 20.40 40.76
N VAL A 233 -19.22 19.52 41.75
CA VAL A 233 -18.07 19.58 42.68
C VAL A 233 -16.76 19.38 41.92
N GLU A 234 -16.71 18.41 41.00
CA GLU A 234 -15.49 18.16 40.23
C GLU A 234 -15.15 19.33 39.30
N ARG A 235 -16.14 19.91 38.61
CA ARG A 235 -15.93 21.13 37.81
C ARG A 235 -15.40 22.30 38.64
N GLN A 236 -15.91 22.47 39.86
CA GLN A 236 -15.45 23.53 40.77
C GLN A 236 -14.01 23.28 41.28
N ARG A 237 -13.66 22.01 41.55
CA ARG A 237 -12.30 21.61 41.93
C ARG A 237 -11.31 21.92 40.81
N LEU A 238 -11.64 21.52 39.59
CA LEU A 238 -10.81 21.76 38.40
C LEU A 238 -10.63 23.26 38.13
N SER A 239 -11.70 24.05 38.23
CA SER A 239 -11.62 25.50 38.07
C SER A 239 -10.70 26.15 39.11
N SER A 240 -10.78 25.73 40.37
CA SER A 240 -9.90 26.24 41.44
C SER A 240 -8.42 25.93 41.19
N ILE A 241 -8.13 24.77 40.60
CA ILE A 241 -6.76 24.37 40.22
C ILE A 241 -6.27 25.18 39.02
N GLU A 242 -7.13 25.37 38.02
CA GLU A 242 -6.81 26.13 36.80
C GLU A 242 -6.48 27.60 37.10
N THR A 243 -7.20 28.22 38.04
CA THR A 243 -6.97 29.62 38.43
C THR A 243 -5.99 29.77 39.61
N PHE A 244 -5.28 28.70 40.00
CA PHE A 244 -4.39 28.75 41.15
C PHE A 244 -3.15 29.62 40.88
N ASP A 245 -3.07 30.76 41.59
CA ASP A 245 -1.93 31.65 41.52
C ASP A 245 -0.80 31.19 42.45
N LYS A 246 0.25 30.64 41.84
CA LYS A 246 1.46 30.14 42.52
C LYS A 246 2.23 31.23 43.27
N SER A 247 2.03 32.52 42.95
CA SER A 247 2.70 33.61 43.66
C SER A 247 2.21 33.79 45.10
N ASN A 248 1.02 33.25 45.42
CA ASN A 248 0.47 33.24 46.78
C ASN A 248 1.02 32.09 47.65
N LEU A 249 1.91 31.24 47.12
CA LEU A 249 2.59 30.24 47.94
C LEU A 249 3.55 30.93 48.91
N GLN A 250 3.40 30.64 50.19
CA GLN A 250 4.31 31.14 51.23
C GLN A 250 5.70 30.57 50.99
N HIS A 251 6.73 31.43 51.10
CA HIS A 251 8.11 30.97 51.01
C HIS A 251 8.41 30.03 52.19
N ALA A 252 8.73 28.79 51.88
CA ALA A 252 9.27 27.83 52.83
C ALA A 252 10.75 27.62 52.52
N GLU A 253 11.63 27.92 53.47
CA GLU A 253 13.05 27.62 53.37
C GLU A 253 13.23 26.12 53.63
N THR A 254 13.48 25.36 52.56
CA THR A 254 13.75 23.92 52.67
C THR A 254 15.23 23.70 52.91
N ALA A 255 15.60 23.29 54.13
CA ALA A 255 16.93 22.81 54.44
C ALA A 255 17.08 21.34 54.03
N GLU A 256 17.51 21.10 52.79
CA GLU A 256 17.93 19.78 52.34
C GLU A 256 19.26 19.44 53.02
N LYS A 257 19.19 18.60 54.07
CA LYS A 257 20.39 18.01 54.66
C LYS A 257 20.88 16.94 53.68
N ASN A 258 21.89 17.28 52.89
CA ASN A 258 22.80 16.31 52.29
C ASN A 258 24.02 16.15 53.22
N PRO A 259 23.91 15.40 54.34
CA PRO A 259 25.10 15.06 55.10
C PRO A 259 26.01 14.24 54.19
N LEU A 260 27.27 14.67 54.06
CA LEU A 260 28.30 13.82 53.46
C LEU A 260 28.36 12.50 54.25
N PRO A 261 28.48 11.34 53.58
CA PRO A 261 28.67 10.07 54.27
C PRO A 261 29.84 10.21 55.25
N ASP A 262 29.62 9.85 56.52
CA ASP A 262 30.71 9.83 57.49
C ASP A 262 31.65 8.64 57.20
N GLN A 263 32.87 8.71 57.72
CA GLN A 263 33.89 7.69 57.47
C GLN A 263 33.42 6.29 57.85
N LYS A 264 32.57 6.19 58.87
CA LYS A 264 31.98 4.94 59.32
C LYS A 264 31.00 4.36 58.29
N THR A 265 30.20 5.22 57.65
CA THR A 265 29.29 4.86 56.56
C THR A 265 30.07 4.41 55.32
N ILE A 266 31.15 5.10 54.98
CA ILE A 266 32.03 4.75 53.85
C ILE A 266 32.70 3.39 54.10
N GLU A 267 33.21 3.14 55.31
CA GLU A 267 33.84 1.86 55.67
C GLU A 267 32.84 0.69 55.67
N ALA A 268 31.60 0.92 56.12
CA ALA A 268 30.55 -0.08 56.08
C ALA A 268 30.15 -0.44 54.64
N GLU A 269 30.06 0.55 53.75
CA GLU A 269 29.74 0.33 52.33
C GLU A 269 30.89 -0.37 51.60
N LYS A 270 32.13 -0.03 51.93
CA LYS A 270 33.34 -0.67 51.40
C LYS A 270 33.54 -2.11 51.88
N ALA A 271 32.96 -2.48 53.02
CA ALA A 271 32.91 -3.85 53.51
C ALA A 271 31.73 -4.66 52.93
N ALA A 272 30.75 -3.99 52.32
CA ALA A 272 29.58 -4.59 51.70
C ALA A 272 29.69 -4.72 50.16
N SER A 273 30.72 -4.15 49.53
CA SER A 273 31.15 -4.42 48.14
C SER A 273 32.28 -5.44 48.10
#